data_AF-A0A2S2PKF3-F1
#
_entry.id   AF-A0A2S2PKF3-F1
#
_cell.length_a   1.000
_cell.length_b   1.000
_cell.length_c   1.000
_cell.angle_alpha   90.00
_cell.angle_beta   90.00
_cell.angle_gamma   90.00
#
_symmetry.space_group_name_H-M   'P 1'
#
loop_
_entity.id
_entity.type
_entity.pdbx_description
1 polymer ?
#
loop_
_entity_poly.entity_id
_entity_poly.type
_entity_poly.pdbx_seq_one_letter_code
_entity_poly.pdbx_strand_id
1 'polypeptide(L)'
;MKSACAFVVSGYILSPVLKTLTETISTDTIYATTTVMMCVHLVFFDYGVSAVIVSTSLSLNAALFGSICLCSRLQTAFHVFVFITIAVQCFAVSPILLSPIKSSITILLSFVTVTFVLCVRVSSLMSGLFILTVLFINLMCPYYFVKWHSFKDNIYGPWDEAIVQDIKIKDFHVD
;
A
#
# COMPACT_ATOMS: atom_id res chain seq x y z
N MET A 1 -23.64 15.90 8.20
CA MET A 1 -24.20 15.10 9.32
C MET A 1 -25.18 14.02 8.86
N LYS A 2 -26.17 14.33 8.02
CA LYS A 2 -27.15 13.36 7.51
C LYS A 2 -26.52 12.15 6.78
N SER A 3 -25.58 12.38 5.86
CA SER A 3 -24.92 11.30 5.11
C SER A 3 -24.03 10.40 5.97
N ALA A 4 -23.35 10.97 6.98
CA ALA A 4 -22.52 10.20 7.91
C ALA A 4 -23.39 9.31 8.81
N CYS A 5 -24.51 9.84 9.31
CA CYS A 5 -25.47 9.04 10.08
C CYS A 5 -26.07 7.92 9.23
N ALA A 6 -26.45 8.21 7.99
CA ALA A 6 -26.94 7.20 7.05
C ALA A 6 -25.90 6.09 6.79
N PHE A 7 -24.61 6.43 6.65
CA PHE A 7 -23.54 5.46 6.48
C PHE A 7 -23.31 4.58 7.71
N VAL A 8 -23.33 5.17 8.91
CA VAL A 8 -23.17 4.41 10.17
C VAL A 8 -24.34 3.44 10.37
N VAL A 9 -25.57 3.91 10.15
CA VAL A 9 -26.77 3.10 10.32
C VAL A 9 -26.84 1.99 9.26
N SER A 10 -26.58 2.30 7.99
CA SER A 10 -26.59 1.30 6.92
C SER A 10 -25.48 0.26 7.10
N GLY A 11 -24.27 0.70 7.47
CA GLY A 11 -23.15 -0.19 7.77
C GLY A 11 -23.44 -1.12 8.94
N TYR A 12 -24.09 -0.64 9.99
CA TYR A 12 -24.46 -1.46 11.14
C TYR A 12 -25.49 -2.54 10.78
N ILE A 13 -26.52 -2.18 9.99
CA ILE A 13 -27.55 -3.11 9.52
C ILE A 13 -26.96 -4.16 8.56
N LEU A 14 -26.02 -3.76 7.70
CA LEU A 14 -25.41 -4.64 6.71
C LEU A 14 -24.31 -5.55 7.31
N SER A 15 -23.78 -5.20 8.48
CA SER A 15 -22.73 -5.95 9.17
C SER A 15 -22.99 -7.45 9.33
N PRO A 16 -24.16 -7.92 9.84
CA PRO A 16 -24.45 -9.36 9.90
C PRO A 16 -24.45 -10.03 8.53
N VAL A 17 -24.92 -9.34 7.47
CA VAL A 17 -24.92 -9.87 6.10
C VAL A 17 -23.50 -10.07 5.59
N LEU A 18 -22.62 -9.08 5.82
CA LEU A 18 -21.20 -9.14 5.42
C LEU A 18 -20.46 -10.27 6.13
N LYS A 19 -20.78 -10.51 7.40
CA LYS A 19 -20.25 -11.66 8.15
C LYS A 19 -20.66 -12.98 7.49
N THR A 20 -21.94 -13.14 7.18
CA THR A 20 -22.51 -14.40 6.65
C THR A 20 -22.12 -14.71 5.20
N LEU A 21 -21.74 -13.69 4.41
CA LEU A 21 -21.51 -13.82 2.97
C LEU A 21 -20.41 -14.83 2.61
N THR A 22 -19.33 -14.85 3.41
CA THR A 22 -18.18 -15.74 3.19
C THR A 22 -18.00 -16.70 4.37
N GLU A 23 -19.05 -16.90 5.17
CA GLU A 23 -18.99 -17.76 6.36
C GLU A 23 -18.80 -19.24 6.00
N THR A 24 -19.39 -19.66 4.89
CA THR A 24 -19.39 -21.05 4.39
C THR A 24 -18.09 -21.47 3.72
N ILE A 25 -17.17 -20.53 3.46
CA ILE A 25 -15.88 -20.80 2.84
C ILE A 25 -14.87 -21.24 3.92
N SER A 26 -13.97 -22.16 3.57
CA SER A 26 -12.96 -22.65 4.50
C SER A 26 -11.97 -21.56 4.93
N THR A 27 -11.46 -21.65 6.16
CA THR A 27 -10.54 -20.65 6.74
C THR A 27 -9.27 -20.48 5.93
N ASP A 28 -8.70 -21.59 5.45
CA ASP A 28 -7.44 -21.58 4.71
C ASP A 28 -7.58 -20.86 3.37
N THR A 29 -8.70 -21.11 2.68
CA THR A 29 -9.04 -20.38 1.46
C THR A 29 -9.28 -18.90 1.73
N ILE A 30 -9.91 -18.52 2.86
CA ILE A 30 -10.12 -17.11 3.19
C ILE A 30 -8.79 -16.39 3.43
N TYR A 31 -7.84 -17.00 4.15
CA TYR A 31 -6.52 -16.40 4.35
C TYR A 31 -5.75 -16.31 3.03
N ALA A 32 -5.83 -17.33 2.18
CA ALA A 32 -5.19 -17.32 0.86
C ALA A 32 -5.79 -16.22 -0.05
N THR A 33 -7.11 -16.17 -0.19
CA THR A 33 -7.78 -15.15 -1.04
C THR A 33 -7.56 -13.75 -0.52
N THR A 34 -7.61 -13.54 0.81
CA THR A 34 -7.32 -12.24 1.43
C THR A 34 -5.88 -11.80 1.11
N THR A 35 -4.91 -12.70 1.25
CA THR A 35 -3.50 -12.40 0.97
C THR A 35 -3.30 -12.04 -0.50
N VAL A 36 -3.87 -12.82 -1.43
CA VAL A 36 -3.81 -12.53 -2.87
C VAL A 36 -4.42 -11.17 -3.19
N MET A 37 -5.57 -10.84 -2.60
CA MET A 37 -6.26 -9.58 -2.87
C MET A 37 -5.51 -8.38 -2.29
N MET A 38 -4.85 -8.53 -1.14
CA MET A 38 -3.94 -7.51 -0.62
C MET A 38 -2.71 -7.34 -1.52
N CYS A 39 -2.17 -8.42 -2.09
CA CYS A 39 -1.10 -8.33 -3.09
C CYS A 39 -1.57 -7.59 -4.36
N VAL A 40 -2.76 -7.91 -4.87
CA VAL A 40 -3.36 -7.19 -6.02
C VAL A 40 -3.53 -5.71 -5.68
N HIS A 41 -4.04 -5.37 -4.50
CA HIS A 41 -4.10 -3.97 -4.05
C HIS A 41 -2.73 -3.29 -4.14
N LEU A 42 -1.68 -3.91 -3.57
CA LEU A 42 -0.33 -3.36 -3.55
C LEU A 42 0.29 -3.18 -4.94
N VAL A 43 0.03 -4.08 -5.89
CA VAL A 43 0.58 -4.01 -7.26
C VAL A 43 -0.12 -2.94 -8.10
N PHE A 44 -1.44 -2.84 -7.99
CA PHE A 44 -2.27 -1.96 -8.84
C PHE A 44 -2.50 -0.57 -8.24
N PHE A 45 -2.01 -0.31 -7.02
CA PHE A 45 -2.15 0.99 -6.36
C PHE A 45 -1.32 2.07 -7.07
N ASP A 46 -1.89 3.28 -7.16
CA ASP A 46 -1.20 4.43 -7.74
C ASP A 46 -0.28 5.08 -6.70
N TYR A 47 1.02 4.82 -6.82
CA TYR A 47 2.04 5.44 -5.97
C TYR A 47 2.53 6.80 -6.50
N GLY A 48 1.92 7.35 -7.55
CA GLY A 48 2.34 8.60 -8.20
C GLY A 48 3.45 8.43 -9.24
N VAL A 49 3.67 7.20 -9.72
CA VAL A 49 4.61 6.88 -10.81
C VAL A 49 3.80 6.55 -12.05
N SER A 50 4.16 7.12 -13.21
CA SER A 50 3.50 6.85 -14.50
C SER A 50 3.75 5.41 -14.99
N ALA A 51 3.09 4.44 -14.36
CA ALA A 51 3.14 3.04 -14.72
C ALA A 51 1.82 2.61 -15.38
N VAL A 52 1.93 1.90 -16.51
CA VAL A 52 0.79 1.45 -17.33
C VAL A 52 -0.10 0.42 -16.62
N ILE A 53 0.41 -0.20 -15.55
CA ILE A 53 -0.25 -1.30 -14.83
C ILE A 53 -1.21 -0.77 -13.74
N VAL A 54 -1.22 0.53 -13.46
CA VAL A 54 -1.96 1.10 -12.31
C VAL A 54 -3.47 1.19 -12.60
N SER A 55 -4.29 0.73 -11.65
CA SER A 55 -5.75 0.85 -11.71
C SER A 55 -6.34 1.09 -10.31
N THR A 56 -6.73 2.34 -10.05
CA THR A 56 -7.29 2.76 -8.75
C THR A 56 -8.56 2.00 -8.38
N SER A 57 -9.45 1.75 -9.34
CA SER A 57 -10.69 1.02 -9.09
C SER A 57 -10.44 -0.45 -8.75
N LEU A 58 -9.54 -1.11 -9.49
CA LEU A 58 -9.17 -2.50 -9.22
C LEU A 58 -8.48 -2.64 -7.86
N SER A 59 -7.52 -1.74 -7.57
CA SER A 59 -6.79 -1.74 -6.31
C SER A 59 -7.70 -1.53 -5.10
N LEU A 60 -8.64 -0.57 -5.18
CA LEU A 60 -9.58 -0.30 -4.09
C LEU A 60 -10.56 -1.46 -3.91
N ASN A 61 -11.11 -2.01 -4.99
CA ASN A 61 -12.01 -3.16 -4.93
C ASN A 61 -11.32 -4.40 -4.35
N ALA A 62 -10.06 -4.65 -4.71
CA ALA A 62 -9.27 -5.75 -4.17
C ALA A 62 -9.05 -5.59 -2.66
N ALA A 63 -8.67 -4.39 -2.19
CA ALA A 63 -8.48 -4.12 -0.76
C ALA A 63 -9.77 -4.30 0.06
N LEU A 64 -10.89 -3.80 -0.46
CA LEU A 64 -12.19 -3.96 0.19
C LEU A 64 -12.64 -5.42 0.21
N PHE A 65 -12.49 -6.14 -0.90
CA PHE A 65 -12.86 -7.54 -0.98
C PHE A 65 -12.02 -8.41 -0.03
N GLY A 66 -10.70 -8.22 0.00
CA GLY A 66 -9.83 -8.91 0.97
C GLY A 66 -10.21 -8.62 2.43
N SER A 67 -10.53 -7.36 2.74
CA SER A 67 -11.02 -6.97 4.07
C SER A 67 -12.34 -7.67 4.42
N ILE A 68 -13.31 -7.69 3.50
CA ILE A 68 -14.60 -8.36 3.71
C ILE A 68 -14.43 -9.87 3.92
N CYS A 69 -13.55 -10.53 3.16
CA CYS A 69 -13.25 -11.95 3.35
C CYS A 69 -12.73 -12.24 4.76
N LEU A 70 -11.76 -11.46 5.25
CA LEU A 70 -11.20 -11.60 6.60
C LEU A 70 -12.25 -11.35 7.68
N CYS A 71 -13.16 -10.41 7.42
CA CYS A 71 -14.20 -9.99 8.35
C CYS A 71 -15.17 -11.12 8.74
N SER A 72 -15.40 -12.11 7.86
CA SER A 72 -16.27 -13.26 8.15
C SER A 72 -15.80 -14.12 9.33
N ARG A 73 -14.50 -14.06 9.67
CA ARG A 73 -13.90 -14.82 10.77
C ARG A 73 -14.02 -14.12 12.12
N LEU A 74 -14.54 -12.90 12.14
CA LEU A 74 -14.69 -12.11 13.36
C LEU A 74 -15.95 -12.54 14.13
N GLN A 75 -15.86 -12.62 15.45
CA GLN A 75 -16.88 -13.29 16.27
C GLN A 75 -18.23 -12.55 16.31
N THR A 76 -18.21 -11.22 16.41
CA THR A 76 -19.43 -10.39 16.59
C THR A 76 -19.66 -9.46 15.41
N ALA A 77 -20.94 -9.22 15.08
CA ALA A 77 -21.32 -8.23 14.06
C ALA A 77 -20.86 -6.80 14.41
N PHE A 78 -20.68 -6.49 15.69
CA PHE A 78 -20.12 -5.19 16.08
C PHE A 78 -18.65 -5.06 15.66
N HIS A 79 -17.84 -6.10 15.89
CA HIS A 79 -16.44 -6.08 15.44
C HIS A 79 -16.35 -6.01 13.91
N VAL A 80 -17.25 -6.68 13.18
CA VAL A 80 -17.32 -6.63 11.71
C VAL A 80 -17.58 -5.21 11.22
N PHE A 81 -18.54 -4.51 11.84
CA PHE A 81 -18.84 -3.13 11.51
C PHE A 81 -17.62 -2.21 11.73
N VAL A 82 -16.97 -2.31 12.90
CA VAL A 82 -15.78 -1.52 13.22
C VAL A 82 -14.62 -1.84 12.26
N PHE A 83 -14.42 -3.11 11.94
CA PHE A 83 -13.35 -3.52 11.04
C PHE A 83 -13.54 -2.98 9.61
N ILE A 84 -14.74 -3.10 9.05
CA ILE A 84 -15.03 -2.63 7.69
C ILE A 84 -15.00 -1.10 7.61
N THR A 85 -15.49 -0.40 8.63
CA THR A 85 -15.40 1.06 8.68
C THR A 85 -13.95 1.55 8.75
N ILE A 86 -13.09 0.88 9.54
CA ILE A 86 -11.65 1.16 9.55
C ILE A 86 -11.03 0.83 8.19
N ALA A 87 -11.38 -0.29 7.56
CA ALA A 87 -10.84 -0.66 6.24
C ALA A 87 -11.18 0.39 5.17
N VAL A 88 -12.43 0.87 5.11
CA VAL A 88 -12.85 1.96 4.22
C VAL A 88 -12.06 3.24 4.51
N GLN A 89 -11.87 3.57 5.80
CA GLN A 89 -11.09 4.74 6.19
C GLN A 89 -9.63 4.63 5.73
N CYS A 90 -9.01 3.46 5.90
CA CYS A 90 -7.61 3.20 5.53
C CYS A 90 -7.38 3.17 4.02
N PHE A 91 -8.26 2.55 3.24
CA PHE A 91 -8.02 2.35 1.81
C PHE A 91 -8.67 3.41 0.90
N ALA A 92 -9.90 3.85 1.20
CA ALA A 92 -10.63 4.78 0.35
C ALA A 92 -10.44 6.23 0.78
N VAL A 93 -10.51 6.50 2.09
CA VAL A 93 -10.49 7.88 2.61
C VAL A 93 -9.07 8.40 2.81
N SER A 94 -8.14 7.54 3.25
CA SER A 94 -6.73 7.89 3.45
C SER A 94 -6.07 8.61 2.26
N PRO A 95 -6.09 8.09 1.01
CA PRO A 95 -5.43 8.78 -0.10
C PRO A 95 -6.01 10.18 -0.35
N ILE A 96 -7.31 10.39 -0.12
CA ILE A 96 -7.98 11.68 -0.26
C ILE A 96 -7.50 12.65 0.84
N LEU A 97 -7.44 12.19 2.09
CA LEU A 97 -6.98 12.98 3.23
C LEU A 97 -5.50 13.38 3.15
N LEU A 98 -4.70 12.55 2.49
CA LEU A 98 -3.26 12.73 2.39
C LEU A 98 -2.84 13.53 1.15
N SER A 99 -3.71 13.64 0.14
CA SER A 99 -3.47 14.44 -1.08
C SER A 99 -3.01 15.90 -0.85
N PRO A 100 -3.48 16.66 0.18
CA PRO A 100 -3.01 18.02 0.38
C PRO A 100 -1.64 18.10 1.10
N ILE A 101 -1.14 16.99 1.65
CA ILE A 101 0.09 16.99 2.46
C ILE A 101 1.29 16.81 1.54
N LYS A 102 2.10 17.87 1.41
CA LYS A 102 3.26 17.89 0.49
C LYS A 102 4.41 16.98 0.91
N SER A 103 4.56 16.69 2.21
CA SER A 103 5.71 15.94 2.73
C SER A 103 5.39 14.45 2.89
N SER A 104 5.83 13.65 1.92
CA SER A 104 5.68 12.19 1.93
C SER A 104 6.33 11.53 3.16
N ILE A 105 7.48 12.05 3.61
CA ILE A 105 8.19 11.51 4.78
C ILE A 105 7.38 11.72 6.06
N THR A 106 6.73 12.87 6.22
CA THR A 106 5.94 13.16 7.43
C THR A 106 4.72 12.25 7.51
N ILE A 107 4.10 11.94 6.35
CA ILE A 107 3.01 10.98 6.25
C ILE A 107 3.50 9.58 6.62
N LEU A 108 4.61 9.12 6.02
CA LEU A 108 5.18 7.82 6.32
C LEU A 108 5.47 7.65 7.82
N LEU A 109 6.13 8.63 8.44
CA LEU A 109 6.46 8.60 9.87
C LEU A 109 5.21 8.61 10.75
N SER A 110 4.16 9.36 10.39
CA SER A 110 2.92 9.38 11.17
C SER A 110 2.20 8.04 11.12
N PHE A 111 2.11 7.39 9.96
CA PHE A 111 1.51 6.05 9.84
C PHE A 111 2.33 4.99 10.58
N VAL A 112 3.65 5.00 10.44
CA VAL A 112 4.53 4.04 11.12
C VAL A 112 4.46 4.20 12.64
N THR A 113 4.45 5.43 13.15
CA THR A 113 4.37 5.66 14.60
C THR A 113 3.01 5.24 15.18
N VAL A 114 1.91 5.60 14.52
CA VAL A 114 0.55 5.21 14.98
C VAL A 114 0.40 3.69 14.99
N THR A 115 0.79 3.01 13.90
CA THR A 115 0.70 1.55 13.81
C THR A 115 1.61 0.85 14.82
N PHE A 116 2.83 1.35 15.03
CA PHE A 116 3.73 0.82 16.04
C PHE A 116 3.15 0.89 17.46
N VAL A 117 2.58 2.05 17.84
CA VAL A 117 1.93 2.21 19.15
C VAL A 117 0.79 1.21 19.33
N LEU A 118 -0.04 1.01 18.29
CA LEU A 118 -1.11 0.03 18.33
C LEU A 118 -0.58 -1.40 18.46
N CYS A 119 0.47 -1.78 17.73
CA CYS A 119 1.07 -3.11 17.81
C CYS A 119 1.64 -3.42 19.20
N VAL A 120 2.30 -2.44 19.85
CA VAL A 120 2.83 -2.60 21.21
C VAL A 120 1.72 -2.87 22.22
N ARG A 121 0.52 -2.29 22.03
CA ARG A 121 -0.64 -2.55 22.89
C ARG A 121 -1.18 -3.98 22.75
N VAL A 122 -0.97 -4.63 21.61
CA VAL A 122 -1.47 -5.99 21.35
C VAL A 122 -0.46 -7.04 21.80
N SER A 123 0.78 -7.01 21.29
CA SER A 123 1.86 -7.87 21.78
C SER A 123 3.25 -7.39 21.33
N SER A 124 4.27 -7.74 22.11
CA SER A 124 5.67 -7.48 21.76
C SER A 124 6.11 -8.20 20.48
N LEU A 125 5.61 -9.41 20.22
CA LEU A 125 5.93 -10.17 19.02
C LEU A 125 5.44 -9.48 17.75
N MET A 126 4.18 -9.02 17.75
CA MET A 126 3.61 -8.31 16.59
C MET A 126 4.32 -6.99 16.32
N SER A 127 4.73 -6.29 17.38
CA SER A 127 5.55 -5.08 17.27
C SER A 127 6.93 -5.36 16.65
N GLY A 128 7.60 -6.44 17.07
CA GLY A 128 8.88 -6.87 16.50
C GLY A 128 8.78 -7.24 15.02
N LEU A 129 7.76 -8.02 14.64
CA LEU A 129 7.50 -8.38 13.24
C LEU A 129 7.18 -7.16 12.38
N PHE A 130 6.43 -6.20 12.91
CA PHE A 130 6.12 -4.96 12.23
C PHE A 130 7.40 -4.13 11.95
N ILE A 131 8.25 -3.92 12.95
CA ILE A 131 9.54 -3.21 12.77
C ILE A 131 10.40 -3.91 11.71
N LEU A 132 10.53 -5.24 11.81
CA LEU A 132 11.31 -6.02 10.86
C LEU A 132 10.81 -5.82 9.42
N THR A 133 9.50 -5.81 9.23
CA THR A 133 8.87 -5.62 7.92
C THR A 133 9.11 -4.21 7.39
N VAL A 134 8.96 -3.18 8.23
CA VAL A 134 9.21 -1.77 7.85
C VAL A 134 10.67 -1.56 7.45
N LEU A 135 11.62 -2.10 8.22
CA LEU A 135 13.05 -2.05 7.91
C LEU A 135 13.37 -2.81 6.62
N PHE A 136 12.77 -3.97 6.41
CA PHE A 136 12.95 -4.74 5.20
C PHE A 136 12.50 -3.97 3.95
N ILE A 137 11.30 -3.38 3.97
CA ILE A 137 10.75 -2.66 2.82
C ILE A 137 11.50 -1.34 2.56
N ASN A 138 11.79 -0.56 3.61
CA ASN A 138 12.33 0.79 3.44
C ASN A 138 13.87 0.86 3.33
N LEU A 139 14.60 -0.15 3.82
CA LEU A 139 16.06 -0.14 3.81
C LEU A 139 16.63 -1.29 3.00
N MET A 140 16.21 -2.53 3.27
CA MET A 140 16.79 -3.70 2.59
C MET A 140 16.41 -3.72 1.11
N CYS A 141 15.12 -3.53 0.79
CA CYS A 141 14.63 -3.54 -0.59
C CYS A 141 15.36 -2.53 -1.49
N PRO A 142 15.44 -1.22 -1.15
CA PRO A 142 16.16 -0.27 -2.00
C PRO A 142 17.67 -0.54 -2.04
N TYR A 143 18.28 -1.02 -0.95
CA TYR A 143 19.69 -1.41 -0.96
C TYR A 143 19.95 -2.54 -1.97
N TYR A 144 19.15 -3.60 -1.94
CA TYR A 144 19.25 -4.71 -2.90
C TYR A 144 18.92 -4.26 -4.31
N PHE A 145 17.90 -3.40 -4.49
CA PHE A 145 17.54 -2.86 -5.78
C PHE A 145 18.69 -2.07 -6.42
N VAL A 146 19.33 -1.16 -5.69
CA VAL A 146 20.49 -0.39 -6.20
C VAL A 146 21.67 -1.30 -6.50
N LYS A 147 21.96 -2.27 -5.61
CA LYS A 147 23.02 -3.24 -5.81
C LYS A 147 22.80 -4.07 -7.08
N TRP A 148 21.58 -4.53 -7.34
CA TRP A 148 21.24 -5.32 -8.51
C TRP A 148 21.16 -4.49 -9.78
N HIS A 149 20.72 -3.24 -9.68
CA HIS A 149 20.75 -2.32 -10.80
C HIS A 149 22.18 -2.12 -11.34
N SER A 150 23.20 -2.18 -10.48
CA SER A 150 24.61 -2.10 -10.90
C SER A 150 25.10 -3.28 -11.75
N PHE A 151 24.42 -4.43 -11.72
CA PHE A 151 24.79 -5.61 -12.53
C PHE A 151 24.04 -5.68 -13.86
N LYS A 152 23.20 -4.68 -14.17
CA LYS A 152 22.50 -4.63 -15.45
C LYS A 152 23.47 -4.15 -16.53
N ASP A 153 23.80 -5.03 -17.46
CA ASP A 153 24.55 -4.66 -18.65
C ASP A 153 23.72 -3.72 -19.52
N ASN A 154 24.32 -2.60 -19.95
CA ASN A 154 23.69 -1.69 -20.88
C ASN A 154 24.02 -2.15 -22.31
N ILE A 155 23.00 -2.53 -23.08
CA ILE A 155 23.17 -2.88 -24.49
C ILE A 155 23.12 -1.58 -25.29
N TYR A 156 24.30 -1.13 -25.75
CA TYR A 156 24.43 0.05 -26.59
C TYR A 156 23.89 -0.24 -27.99
N GLY A 157 22.84 0.47 -28.38
CA GLY A 157 22.30 0.43 -29.75
C GLY A 157 22.89 1.53 -30.63
N PRO A 158 22.75 1.45 -31.97
CA PRO A 158 23.20 2.50 -32.90
C PRO A 158 22.41 3.83 -32.77
N TRP A 159 21.42 3.87 -31.88
CA TRP A 159 20.56 5.03 -31.58
C TRP A 159 20.74 5.52 -30.13
N ASP A 160 21.79 5.09 -29.43
CA ASP A 160 22.05 5.53 -28.05
C ASP A 160 22.43 7.02 -28.02
N GLU A 161 22.25 7.64 -26.87
CA GLU A 161 22.43 9.09 -26.70
C GLU A 161 23.87 9.50 -27.03
N ALA A 162 24.02 10.54 -27.85
CA ALA A 162 25.34 11.05 -28.23
C ALA A 162 26.05 11.62 -26.99
N ILE A 163 27.09 10.94 -26.54
CA ILE A 163 27.90 11.37 -25.41
C ILE A 163 28.73 12.58 -25.88
N VAL A 164 28.40 13.78 -25.40
CA VAL A 164 29.21 14.99 -25.67
C VAL A 164 30.50 14.83 -24.89
N GLN A 165 31.57 14.41 -25.56
CA GLN A 165 32.90 14.48 -24.98
C GLN A 165 33.26 15.96 -24.83
N ASP A 166 33.48 16.40 -23.59
CA ASP A 166 33.90 17.77 -23.30
C ASP A 166 35.07 18.13 -24.20
N ILE A 167 34.83 19.04 -25.14
CA ILE A 167 35.83 19.56 -26.05
C ILE A 167 36.85 20.26 -25.16
N LYS A 168 38.03 19.68 -24.99
CA LYS A 168 39.20 20.42 -24.50
C LYS A 168 39.46 21.51 -25.53
N ILE A 169 38.93 22.71 -25.29
CA ILE A 169 39.24 23.91 -26.05
C ILE A 169 40.74 24.14 -25.88
N LYS A 170 41.51 23.61 -26.83
CA LYS A 170 42.95 23.82 -26.92
C LYS A 170 43.11 25.17 -27.63
N ASP A 171 43.49 26.17 -26.83
CA ASP A 171 44.15 27.40 -27.24
C ASP A 171 43.46 28.21 -28.35
N PHE A 172 42.49 29.03 -27.95
CA PHE A 172 42.13 30.22 -28.72
C PHE A 172 43.26 31.25 -28.52
N HIS A 173 44.29 31.21 -29.38
CA HIS A 173 45.18 32.36 -29.54
C HIS A 173 44.39 33.46 -30.26
N VAL A 174 44.03 34.48 -29.49
CA VAL A 174 43.56 35.76 -30.02
C VAL A 174 44.82 36.55 -30.36
N ASP A 175 45.11 36.66 -31.66
CA ASP A 175 46.01 37.67 -32.21
C ASP A 175 45.31 39.04 -32.26
#